data_AF-A0A846H4F2-F1
#
_entry.id   AF-A0A846H4F2-F1
#
_cell.length_a   1.000
_cell.length_b   1.000
_cell.length_c   1.000
_cell.angle_alpha   90.00
_cell.angle_beta   90.00
_cell.angle_gamma   90.00
#
_symmetry.space_group_name_H-M   'P 1'
#
loop_
_entity.id
_entity.type
_entity.pdbx_description
1 polymer ?
#
loop_
_entity_poly.entity_id
_entity_poly.type
_entity_poly.pdbx_seq_one_letter_code
_entity_poly.pdbx_strand_id
1 'polypeptide(L)'
;MIERQSQGIKYFAVLIGLLRDRQAFLEEIREGTRLPSKIISLLVCSSIFIAIYGGIIGAYHSWMQALSSAVKLPSLYLITLLICLPTLYFSNVIFGSRRNFPQHFALVLTAVSITSVLLFSFAPITLFFLITTNNYQFLILLNVVIFALTGFIGISSLYQATSLVLEQDNQGSNTRKKILQFWLLLYAFVGSQLGWTLRPFFGTPDSPFQLFREREGNFYLSIIQAIGYLLGFR
;
A
#
# COMPACT_ATOMS: atom_id res chain seq x y z
N MET A 1 -10.74 13.30 -27.06
CA MET A 1 -10.11 12.01 -26.67
C MET A 1 -8.57 12.05 -26.67
N ILE A 2 -7.94 12.98 -27.40
CA ILE A 2 -6.47 13.10 -27.54
C ILE A 2 -5.78 13.69 -26.28
N GLU A 3 -6.42 14.63 -25.56
CA GLU A 3 -5.82 15.23 -24.35
C GLU A 3 -5.69 14.24 -23.17
N ARG A 4 -6.62 13.28 -23.01
CA ARG A 4 -6.56 12.26 -21.94
C ARG A 4 -5.38 11.30 -22.11
N GLN A 5 -5.03 10.93 -23.35
CA GLN A 5 -3.83 10.12 -23.62
C GLN A 5 -2.54 10.88 -23.27
N SER A 6 -2.47 12.18 -23.59
CA SER A 6 -1.32 13.02 -23.21
C SER A 6 -1.13 13.11 -21.69
N GLN A 7 -2.21 13.20 -20.93
CA GLN A 7 -2.15 13.26 -19.46
C GLN A 7 -1.77 11.93 -18.81
N GLY A 8 -2.28 10.80 -19.30
CA GLY A 8 -1.92 9.47 -18.79
C GLY A 8 -0.42 9.16 -18.93
N ILE A 9 0.17 9.52 -20.08
CA ILE A 9 1.62 9.41 -20.33
C ILE A 9 2.41 10.28 -19.36
N LYS A 10 1.92 11.49 -19.03
CA LYS A 10 2.56 12.40 -18.06
C LYS A 10 2.55 11.84 -16.64
N TYR A 11 1.43 11.27 -16.17
CA TYR A 11 1.35 10.69 -14.82
C TYR A 11 2.26 9.48 -14.65
N PHE A 12 2.27 8.58 -15.65
CA PHE A 12 3.14 7.42 -15.63
C PHE A 12 4.62 7.81 -15.69
N ALA A 13 4.99 8.84 -16.47
CA ALA A 13 6.36 9.33 -16.52
C ALA A 13 6.87 9.82 -15.16
N VAL A 14 6.01 10.46 -14.35
CA VAL A 14 6.37 10.89 -12.98
C VAL A 14 6.62 9.68 -12.08
N LEU A 15 5.81 8.63 -12.16
CA LEU A 15 6.04 7.38 -11.44
C LEU A 15 7.37 6.73 -11.86
N ILE A 16 7.66 6.66 -13.16
CA ILE A 16 8.93 6.15 -13.67
C ILE A 16 10.11 6.98 -13.16
N GLY A 17 9.95 8.30 -13.04
CA GLY A 17 10.94 9.18 -12.42
C GLY A 17 11.29 8.75 -10.99
N LEU A 18 10.27 8.46 -10.16
CA LEU A 18 10.46 7.93 -8.80
C LEU A 18 11.25 6.60 -8.80
N LEU A 19 10.95 5.70 -9.74
CA LEU A 19 11.58 4.37 -9.81
C LEU A 19 13.02 4.42 -10.34
N ARG A 20 13.32 5.34 -11.27
CA ARG A 20 14.61 5.43 -11.95
C ARG A 20 15.62 6.27 -11.18
N ASP A 21 15.21 7.43 -10.66
CA ASP A 21 16.07 8.32 -9.89
C ASP A 21 15.38 8.76 -8.61
N ARG A 22 15.39 7.84 -7.63
CA ARG A 22 14.72 8.06 -6.35
C ARG A 22 15.31 9.24 -5.59
N GLN A 23 16.63 9.46 -5.66
CA GLN A 23 17.28 10.52 -4.90
C GLN A 23 16.87 11.90 -5.40
N ALA A 24 16.99 12.14 -6.72
CA ALA A 24 16.54 13.40 -7.32
C ALA A 24 15.04 13.62 -7.12
N PHE A 25 14.22 12.56 -7.23
CA PHE A 25 12.79 12.68 -7.01
C PHE A 25 12.43 13.11 -5.58
N LEU A 26 13.13 12.58 -4.57
CA LEU A 26 12.93 12.95 -3.17
C LEU A 26 13.42 14.37 -2.86
N GLU A 27 14.50 14.80 -3.51
CA GLU A 27 15.01 16.18 -3.42
C GLU A 27 13.99 17.18 -3.98
N GLU A 28 13.40 16.91 -5.14
CA GLU A 28 12.32 17.73 -5.69
C GLU A 28 11.10 17.82 -4.74
N ILE A 29 10.76 16.74 -4.02
CA ILE A 29 9.70 16.78 -3.00
C ILE A 29 10.10 17.69 -1.83
N ARG A 30 11.36 17.61 -1.40
CA ARG A 30 11.91 18.43 -0.31
C ARG A 30 11.88 19.92 -0.66
N GLU A 31 12.22 20.26 -1.89
CA GLU A 31 12.16 21.64 -2.42
C GLU A 31 10.73 22.12 -2.70
N GLY A 32 9.75 21.21 -2.77
CA GLY A 32 8.37 21.54 -3.11
C GLY A 32 8.13 21.69 -4.62
N THR A 33 9.07 21.25 -5.44
CA THR A 33 9.03 21.37 -6.90
C THR A 33 7.92 20.48 -7.49
N ARG A 34 6.94 21.11 -8.14
CA ARG A 34 5.78 20.44 -8.82
C ARG A 34 5.01 19.46 -7.91
N LEU A 35 4.92 19.78 -6.62
CA LEU A 35 4.37 18.89 -5.60
C LEU A 35 2.94 18.40 -5.89
N PRO A 36 1.97 19.24 -6.33
CA PRO A 36 0.62 18.77 -6.66
C PRO A 36 0.60 17.75 -7.81
N SER A 37 1.42 17.97 -8.83
CA SER A 37 1.53 17.07 -9.98
C SER A 37 2.10 15.72 -9.55
N LYS A 38 3.14 15.70 -8.70
CA LYS A 38 3.70 14.46 -8.14
C LYS A 38 2.66 13.70 -7.33
N ILE A 39 1.97 14.39 -6.41
CA ILE A 39 0.93 13.78 -5.58
C ILE A 39 -0.16 13.14 -6.43
N ILE A 40 -0.73 13.88 -7.40
CA ILE A 40 -1.81 13.37 -8.26
C ILE A 40 -1.31 12.18 -9.09
N SER A 41 -0.12 12.29 -9.69
CA SER A 41 0.48 11.20 -10.48
C SER A 41 0.63 9.92 -9.66
N LEU A 42 1.26 10.03 -8.49
CA LEU A 42 1.51 8.90 -7.62
C LEU A 42 0.22 8.29 -7.09
N LEU A 43 -0.78 9.11 -6.73
CA LEU A 43 -2.09 8.65 -6.25
C LEU A 43 -2.85 7.92 -7.36
N VAL A 44 -2.95 8.49 -8.56
CA VAL A 44 -3.67 7.89 -9.68
C VAL A 44 -3.01 6.59 -10.11
N CYS A 45 -1.69 6.59 -10.36
CA CYS A 45 -1.00 5.38 -10.80
C CYS A 45 -1.05 4.27 -9.74
N SER A 46 -0.82 4.60 -8.47
CA SER A 46 -0.87 3.60 -7.39
C SER A 46 -2.27 3.04 -7.21
N SER A 47 -3.30 3.87 -7.26
CA SER A 47 -4.70 3.43 -7.15
C SER A 47 -5.08 2.48 -8.28
N ILE A 48 -4.67 2.79 -9.52
CA ILE A 48 -4.95 1.92 -10.68
C ILE A 48 -4.24 0.56 -10.53
N PHE A 49 -2.95 0.56 -10.19
CA PHE A 49 -2.16 -0.67 -10.05
C PHE A 49 -2.67 -1.57 -8.92
N ILE A 50 -2.98 -0.96 -7.77
CA ILE A 50 -3.57 -1.67 -6.64
C ILE A 50 -4.99 -2.17 -6.98
N ALA A 51 -5.78 -1.39 -7.71
CA ALA A 51 -7.12 -1.79 -8.12
C ALA A 51 -7.10 -2.99 -9.08
N ILE A 52 -6.16 -3.03 -10.02
CA ILE A 52 -6.00 -4.17 -10.94
C ILE A 52 -5.68 -5.43 -10.13
N TYR A 53 -4.73 -5.35 -9.19
CA TYR A 53 -4.40 -6.48 -8.33
C TYR A 53 -5.60 -6.91 -7.45
N GLY A 54 -6.30 -5.94 -6.87
CA GLY A 54 -7.54 -6.15 -6.11
C GLY A 54 -8.64 -6.84 -6.92
N GLY A 55 -8.80 -6.44 -8.19
CA GLY A 55 -9.74 -7.06 -9.11
C GLY A 55 -9.42 -8.52 -9.39
N ILE A 56 -8.13 -8.84 -9.62
CA ILE A 56 -7.67 -10.20 -9.86
C ILE A 56 -7.98 -11.10 -8.66
N ILE A 57 -7.62 -10.69 -7.44
CA ILE A 57 -7.88 -11.52 -6.26
C ILE A 57 -9.37 -11.72 -5.97
N GLY A 58 -10.21 -10.72 -6.27
CA GLY A 58 -11.65 -10.82 -6.07
C GLY A 58 -12.37 -11.62 -7.16
N ALA A 59 -11.76 -11.74 -8.35
CA ALA A 59 -12.32 -12.51 -9.46
C ALA A 59 -12.40 -14.01 -9.18
N TYR A 60 -11.68 -14.50 -8.16
CA TYR A 60 -11.75 -15.88 -7.72
C TYR A 60 -13.18 -16.30 -7.32
N HIS A 61 -13.94 -15.39 -6.70
CA HIS A 61 -15.30 -15.67 -6.24
C HIS A 61 -16.36 -15.25 -7.24
N SER A 62 -16.37 -13.97 -7.64
CA SER A 62 -17.35 -13.43 -8.57
C SER A 62 -16.91 -12.09 -9.14
N TRP A 63 -17.50 -11.69 -10.27
CA TRP A 63 -17.25 -10.36 -10.87
C TRP A 63 -17.61 -9.21 -9.92
N MET A 64 -18.64 -9.40 -9.07
CA MET A 64 -19.03 -8.42 -8.04
C MET A 64 -17.95 -8.30 -6.96
N GLN A 65 -17.36 -9.43 -6.56
CA GLN A 65 -16.25 -9.46 -5.61
C GLN A 65 -14.98 -8.86 -6.23
N ALA A 66 -14.71 -9.11 -7.51
CA ALA A 66 -13.63 -8.45 -8.25
C ALA A 66 -13.74 -6.92 -8.19
N LEU A 67 -14.92 -6.38 -8.52
CA LEU A 67 -15.15 -4.93 -8.47
C LEU A 67 -15.03 -4.38 -7.04
N SER A 68 -15.62 -5.08 -6.06
CA SER A 68 -15.54 -4.70 -4.65
C SER A 68 -14.08 -4.64 -4.18
N SER A 69 -13.29 -5.66 -4.49
CA SER A 69 -11.87 -5.74 -4.11
C SER A 69 -11.00 -4.74 -4.86
N ALA A 70 -11.28 -4.47 -6.14
CA ALA A 70 -10.61 -3.44 -6.91
C ALA A 70 -10.75 -2.04 -6.29
N VAL A 71 -11.88 -1.75 -5.63
CA VAL A 71 -12.09 -0.47 -4.92
C VAL A 71 -11.55 -0.51 -3.49
N LYS A 72 -11.78 -1.62 -2.77
CA LYS A 72 -11.38 -1.75 -1.37
C LYS A 72 -9.87 -1.74 -1.18
N LEU A 73 -9.10 -2.32 -2.09
CA LEU A 73 -7.66 -2.44 -1.92
C LEU A 73 -6.95 -1.09 -2.02
N PRO A 74 -7.21 -0.23 -3.01
CA PRO A 74 -6.71 1.16 -2.98
C PRO A 74 -7.20 1.93 -1.75
N SER A 75 -8.48 1.76 -1.40
CA SER A 75 -9.08 2.41 -0.23
C SER A 75 -8.37 2.02 1.06
N LEU A 76 -8.00 0.76 1.23
CA LEU A 76 -7.22 0.27 2.38
C LEU A 76 -5.94 1.08 2.55
N TYR A 77 -5.11 1.19 1.51
CA TYR A 77 -3.84 1.91 1.58
C TYR A 77 -4.03 3.40 1.82
N LEU A 78 -4.98 4.04 1.12
CA LEU A 78 -5.22 5.48 1.23
C LEU A 78 -5.84 5.86 2.58
N ILE A 79 -6.80 5.09 3.10
CA ILE A 79 -7.42 5.33 4.40
C ILE A 79 -6.41 5.09 5.51
N THR A 80 -5.61 4.02 5.44
CA THR A 80 -4.53 3.76 6.42
C THR A 80 -3.56 4.93 6.47
N LEU A 81 -3.15 5.42 5.29
CA LEU A 81 -2.27 6.57 5.18
C LEU A 81 -2.94 7.82 5.77
N LEU A 82 -4.19 8.11 5.42
CA LEU A 82 -4.90 9.29 5.92
C LEU A 82 -5.06 9.28 7.45
N ILE A 83 -5.31 8.12 8.05
CA ILE A 83 -5.42 7.96 9.50
C ILE A 83 -4.05 8.14 10.18
N CYS A 84 -2.98 7.60 9.60
CA CYS A 84 -1.66 7.60 10.23
C CYS A 84 -0.88 8.90 9.98
N LEU A 85 -1.15 9.62 8.89
CA LEU A 85 -0.38 10.79 8.47
C LEU A 85 -0.40 11.96 9.47
N PRO A 86 -1.53 12.33 10.11
CA PRO A 86 -1.54 13.38 11.13
C PRO A 86 -0.55 13.09 12.25
N THR A 87 -0.47 11.84 12.72
CA THR A 87 0.49 11.41 13.75
C THR A 87 1.93 11.65 13.31
N LEU A 88 2.28 11.35 12.05
CA LEU A 88 3.61 11.62 11.51
C LEU A 88 3.89 13.12 11.45
N TYR A 89 2.94 13.90 10.92
CA TYR A 89 3.08 15.33 10.72
C TYR A 89 3.27 16.06 12.05
N PHE A 90 2.34 15.92 13.00
CA PHE A 90 2.42 16.61 14.29
C PHE A 90 3.63 16.16 15.12
N SER A 91 3.97 14.87 15.10
CA SER A 91 5.21 14.41 15.75
C SER A 91 6.42 15.13 15.15
N ASN A 92 6.55 15.18 13.83
CA ASN A 92 7.67 15.88 13.20
C ASN A 92 7.67 17.38 13.48
N VAL A 93 6.51 18.04 13.54
CA VAL A 93 6.39 19.47 13.90
C VAL A 93 6.86 19.73 15.33
N ILE A 94 6.44 18.91 16.30
CA ILE A 94 6.85 19.02 17.72
C ILE A 94 8.38 18.91 17.86
N PHE A 95 9.01 18.04 17.06
CA PHE A 95 10.46 17.86 17.06
C PHE A 95 11.20 18.76 16.04
N GLY A 96 10.57 19.85 15.58
CA GLY A 96 11.23 20.94 14.85
C GLY A 96 11.33 20.78 13.32
N SER A 97 10.51 19.92 12.69
CA SER A 97 10.46 19.82 11.23
C SER A 97 9.96 21.13 10.59
N ARG A 98 10.66 21.58 9.55
CA ARG A 98 10.28 22.75 8.74
C ARG A 98 9.39 22.42 7.54
N ARG A 99 8.95 21.16 7.41
CA ARG A 99 8.23 20.68 6.22
C ARG A 99 6.74 20.88 6.30
N ASN A 100 6.15 21.14 5.13
CA ASN A 100 4.72 21.32 4.99
C ASN A 100 3.99 19.97 4.92
N PHE A 101 2.71 19.96 5.30
CA PHE A 101 1.87 18.76 5.26
C PHE A 101 1.87 18.03 3.89
N PRO A 102 1.77 18.73 2.74
CA PRO A 102 1.79 18.07 1.43
C PRO A 102 3.13 17.38 1.10
N GLN A 103 4.24 17.83 1.67
CA GLN A 103 5.55 17.18 1.48
C GLN A 103 5.62 15.86 2.25
N HIS A 104 5.09 15.82 3.49
CA HIS A 104 4.94 14.57 4.23
C HIS A 104 4.00 13.61 3.51
N PHE A 105 2.88 14.11 2.96
CA PHE A 105 1.97 13.30 2.17
C PHE A 105 2.65 12.70 0.94
N ALA A 106 3.35 13.52 0.14
CA ALA A 106 4.08 13.06 -1.04
C ALA A 106 5.17 12.03 -0.69
N LEU A 107 5.91 12.23 0.40
CA LEU A 107 6.92 11.28 0.88
C LEU A 107 6.31 9.91 1.20
N VAL A 108 5.24 9.86 1.99
CA VAL A 108 4.59 8.59 2.33
C VAL A 108 3.94 7.95 1.09
N LEU A 109 3.41 8.76 0.17
CA LEU A 109 2.83 8.29 -1.08
C LEU A 109 3.87 7.60 -1.98
N THR A 110 5.16 7.96 -1.91
CA THR A 110 6.21 7.22 -2.64
C THR A 110 6.29 5.74 -2.23
N ALA A 111 6.06 5.43 -0.95
CA ALA A 111 6.07 4.07 -0.44
C ALA A 111 4.86 3.27 -0.94
N VAL A 112 3.68 3.92 -0.97
CA VAL A 112 2.47 3.34 -1.55
C VAL A 112 2.65 3.10 -3.05
N SER A 113 3.28 4.04 -3.78
CA SER A 113 3.60 3.88 -5.20
C SER A 113 4.54 2.71 -5.46
N ILE A 114 5.61 2.56 -4.69
CA ILE A 114 6.51 1.41 -4.82
C ILE A 114 5.77 0.10 -4.53
N THR A 115 4.98 0.06 -3.45
CA THR A 115 4.14 -1.10 -3.12
C THR A 115 3.17 -1.44 -4.26
N SER A 116 2.53 -0.42 -4.86
CA SER A 116 1.58 -0.61 -5.96
C SER A 116 2.22 -1.20 -7.20
N VAL A 117 3.43 -0.76 -7.56
CA VAL A 117 4.18 -1.27 -8.71
C VAL A 117 4.53 -2.73 -8.47
N LEU A 118 5.02 -3.07 -7.28
CA LEU A 118 5.35 -4.45 -6.93
C LEU A 118 4.12 -5.36 -6.95
N LEU A 119 3.00 -4.94 -6.37
CA LEU A 119 1.75 -5.69 -6.44
C LEU A 119 1.32 -5.92 -7.90
N PHE A 120 1.38 -4.87 -8.73
CA PHE A 120 1.08 -5.00 -10.15
C PHE A 120 2.06 -5.95 -10.87
N SER A 121 3.34 -5.95 -10.51
CA SER A 121 4.33 -6.92 -11.04
C SER A 121 4.02 -8.37 -10.64
N PHE A 122 3.45 -8.60 -9.46
CA PHE A 122 3.00 -9.93 -9.02
C PHE A 122 1.62 -10.32 -9.56
N ALA A 123 0.87 -9.39 -10.17
CA ALA A 123 -0.47 -9.64 -10.69
C ALA A 123 -0.55 -10.82 -11.67
N PRO A 124 0.36 -11.00 -12.65
CA PRO A 124 0.34 -12.15 -13.55
C PRO A 124 0.56 -13.49 -12.84
N ILE A 125 1.40 -13.50 -11.79
CA ILE A 125 1.67 -14.70 -10.99
C ILE A 125 0.40 -15.10 -10.21
N THR A 126 -0.24 -14.13 -9.56
CA THR A 126 -1.53 -14.37 -8.87
C THR A 126 -2.60 -14.85 -9.86
N LEU A 127 -2.69 -14.23 -11.04
CA LEU A 127 -3.66 -14.61 -12.07
C LEU A 127 -3.40 -16.03 -12.59
N PHE A 128 -2.15 -16.42 -12.81
CA PHE A 128 -1.78 -17.77 -13.21
C PHE A 128 -2.28 -18.81 -12.20
N PHE A 129 -2.03 -18.61 -10.91
CA PHE A 129 -2.49 -19.53 -9.87
C PHE A 129 -4.01 -19.52 -9.70
N LEU A 130 -4.66 -18.37 -9.91
CA LEU A 130 -6.11 -18.25 -9.86
C LEU A 130 -6.81 -19.08 -10.95
N ILE A 131 -6.21 -19.20 -12.14
CA ILE A 131 -6.78 -19.99 -13.25
C ILE A 131 -6.38 -21.48 -13.15
N THR A 132 -5.26 -21.80 -12.50
CA THR A 132 -4.71 -23.17 -12.45
C THR A 132 -5.02 -23.94 -11.18
N THR A 133 -5.51 -23.29 -10.11
CA THR A 133 -5.76 -23.92 -8.81
C THR A 133 -7.13 -23.55 -8.25
N ASN A 134 -7.85 -24.55 -7.73
CA ASN A 134 -9.13 -24.37 -7.04
C ASN A 134 -9.01 -24.34 -5.50
N ASN A 135 -7.79 -24.46 -4.96
CA ASN A 135 -7.55 -24.45 -3.51
C ASN A 135 -7.57 -23.02 -2.97
N TYR A 136 -8.67 -22.66 -2.32
CA TYR A 136 -8.90 -21.35 -1.70
C TYR A 136 -7.80 -20.93 -0.72
N GLN A 137 -7.34 -21.87 0.13
CA GLN A 137 -6.37 -21.55 1.18
C GLN A 137 -4.98 -21.30 0.61
N PHE A 138 -4.60 -22.06 -0.42
CA PHE A 138 -3.36 -21.81 -1.16
C PHE A 138 -3.36 -20.40 -1.75
N LEU A 139 -4.46 -19.98 -2.38
CA LEU A 139 -4.58 -18.64 -2.94
C LEU A 139 -4.53 -17.54 -1.87
N ILE A 140 -5.17 -17.74 -0.72
CA ILE A 140 -5.04 -16.79 0.41
C ILE A 140 -3.58 -16.66 0.82
N LEU A 141 -2.90 -17.76 1.10
CA LEU A 141 -1.54 -17.72 1.62
C LEU A 141 -0.53 -17.17 0.61
N LEU A 142 -0.68 -17.50 -0.67
CA LEU A 142 0.10 -16.90 -1.75
C LEU A 142 0.01 -15.37 -1.69
N ASN A 143 -1.21 -14.84 -1.59
CA ASN A 143 -1.41 -13.39 -1.54
C ASN A 143 -0.97 -12.78 -0.21
N VAL A 144 -1.12 -13.48 0.92
CA VAL A 144 -0.57 -13.05 2.22
C VAL A 144 0.95 -12.89 2.12
N VAL A 145 1.65 -13.86 1.50
CA VAL A 145 3.09 -13.77 1.26
C VAL A 145 3.42 -12.59 0.35
N ILE A 146 2.69 -12.41 -0.76
CA ILE A 146 2.90 -11.28 -1.66
C ILE A 146 2.71 -9.95 -0.91
N PHE A 147 1.60 -9.75 -0.19
CA PHE A 147 1.35 -8.54 0.58
C PHE A 147 2.41 -8.29 1.65
N ALA A 148 2.90 -9.35 2.32
CA ALA A 148 3.97 -9.24 3.31
C ALA A 148 5.28 -8.78 2.66
N LEU A 149 5.67 -9.38 1.53
CA LEU A 149 6.89 -9.01 0.80
C LEU A 149 6.81 -7.59 0.25
N THR A 150 5.73 -7.25 -0.46
CA THR A 150 5.57 -5.91 -1.04
C THR A 150 5.43 -4.84 0.03
N GLY A 151 4.71 -5.14 1.12
CA GLY A 151 4.54 -4.25 2.26
C GLY A 151 5.87 -3.99 2.98
N PHE A 152 6.67 -5.04 3.21
CA PHE A 152 8.00 -4.92 3.80
C PHE A 152 8.93 -4.05 2.94
N ILE A 153 8.97 -4.28 1.62
CA ILE A 153 9.76 -3.46 0.69
C ILE A 153 9.26 -2.01 0.66
N GLY A 154 7.95 -1.78 0.67
CA GLY A 154 7.35 -0.44 0.74
C GLY A 154 7.75 0.32 1.99
N ILE A 155 7.64 -0.32 3.16
CA ILE A 155 8.06 0.23 4.47
C ILE A 155 9.57 0.51 4.50
N SER A 156 10.38 -0.44 4.01
CA SER A 156 11.84 -0.27 3.90
C SER A 156 12.20 0.91 3.00
N SER A 157 11.51 1.07 1.87
CA SER A 157 11.72 2.22 0.99
C SER A 157 11.32 3.53 1.64
N LEU A 158 10.22 3.57 2.42
CA LEU A 158 9.83 4.77 3.17
C LEU A 158 10.86 5.15 4.23
N TYR A 159 11.37 4.14 4.95
CA TYR A 159 12.42 4.34 5.94
C TYR A 159 13.67 4.95 5.28
N GLN A 160 14.12 4.37 4.16
CA GLN A 160 15.25 4.89 3.40
C GLN A 160 14.99 6.30 2.88
N ALA A 161 13.85 6.54 2.22
CA ALA A 161 13.47 7.83 1.66
C ALA A 161 13.47 8.91 2.74
N THR A 162 12.80 8.66 3.86
CA THR A 162 12.74 9.63 4.95
C THR A 162 14.11 9.82 5.61
N SER A 163 14.91 8.77 5.78
CA SER A 163 16.25 8.87 6.35
C SER A 163 17.19 9.73 5.51
N LEU A 164 17.15 9.61 4.18
CA LEU A 164 17.92 10.44 3.25
C LEU A 164 17.55 11.91 3.39
N VAL A 165 16.25 12.21 3.43
CA VAL A 165 15.79 13.59 3.57
C VAL A 165 16.07 14.13 4.99
N LEU A 166 16.12 13.28 6.03
CA LEU A 166 16.45 13.70 7.41
C LEU A 166 17.94 13.98 7.60
N GLU A 167 18.83 13.21 6.97
CA GLU A 167 20.29 13.35 7.07
C GLU A 167 20.78 14.66 6.45
N GLN A 168 20.14 15.12 5.36
CA GLN A 168 20.47 16.40 4.73
C GLN A 168 20.08 17.64 5.55
N ASP A 169 19.25 17.50 6.59
CA ASP A 169 18.79 18.63 7.40
C ASP A 169 19.70 18.95 8.62
N ASN A 170 20.83 18.24 8.81
CA ASN A 170 21.85 18.46 9.86
C ASN A 170 21.36 18.57 11.34
N GLN A 171 20.06 18.41 11.63
CA GLN A 171 19.46 18.60 12.95
C GLN A 171 18.86 17.30 13.50
N GLY A 172 19.27 16.84 14.69
CA GLY A 172 18.53 15.83 15.48
C GLY A 172 18.06 14.56 14.73
N SER A 173 18.96 13.84 14.05
CA SER A 173 18.58 12.71 13.18
C SER A 173 18.04 11.50 13.95
N ASN A 174 18.56 11.21 15.15
CA ASN A 174 18.25 9.98 15.87
C ASN A 174 16.81 9.94 16.42
N THR A 175 16.32 11.04 17.01
CA THR A 175 14.93 11.10 17.53
C THR A 175 13.92 10.99 16.39
N ARG A 176 14.15 11.69 15.28
CA ARG A 176 13.26 11.65 14.09
C ARG A 176 13.26 10.26 13.43
N LYS A 177 14.41 9.58 13.37
CA LYS A 177 14.50 8.17 12.94
C LYS A 177 13.67 7.25 13.84
N LYS A 178 13.73 7.41 15.17
CA LYS A 178 12.91 6.63 16.12
C LYS A 178 11.41 6.89 15.96
N ILE A 179 11.00 8.15 15.81
CA ILE A 179 9.61 8.53 15.55
C ILE A 179 9.11 7.85 14.28
N LEU A 180 9.92 7.87 13.21
CA LEU A 180 9.58 7.20 11.96
C LEU A 180 9.43 5.69 12.16
N GLN A 181 10.35 5.03 12.86
CA GLN A 181 10.25 3.59 13.14
C GLN A 181 8.96 3.25 13.91
N PHE A 182 8.66 4.00 14.96
CA PHE A 182 7.41 3.84 15.71
C PHE A 182 6.18 4.07 14.82
N TRP A 183 6.23 5.10 13.97
CA TRP A 183 5.16 5.39 13.03
C TRP A 183 4.97 4.27 11.99
N LEU A 184 6.04 3.66 11.49
CA LEU A 184 5.97 2.52 10.56
C LEU A 184 5.33 1.29 11.23
N LEU A 185 5.64 1.04 12.52
CA LEU A 185 4.98 0.00 13.30
C LEU A 185 3.49 0.29 13.48
N LEU A 186 3.13 1.54 13.82
CA LEU A 186 1.74 1.97 13.92
C LEU A 186 1.02 1.82 12.57
N TYR A 187 1.64 2.21 11.47
CA TYR A 187 1.08 2.09 10.12
C TYR A 187 0.81 0.63 9.75
N ALA A 188 1.77 -0.28 10.01
CA ALA A 188 1.58 -1.71 9.77
C ALA A 188 0.46 -2.28 10.64
N PHE A 189 0.40 -1.90 11.92
CA PHE A 189 -0.64 -2.33 12.85
C PHE A 189 -2.03 -1.88 12.40
N VAL A 190 -2.22 -0.58 12.14
CA VAL A 190 -3.50 0.00 11.70
C VAL A 190 -3.90 -0.58 10.34
N GLY A 191 -2.97 -0.70 9.39
CA GLY A 191 -3.21 -1.27 8.07
C GLY A 191 -3.69 -2.72 8.13
N SER A 192 -3.07 -3.56 8.99
CA SER A 192 -3.50 -4.95 9.17
C SER A 192 -4.94 -5.05 9.73
N GLN A 193 -5.30 -4.18 10.68
CA GLN A 193 -6.65 -4.16 11.27
C GLN A 193 -7.71 -3.61 10.31
N LEU A 194 -7.38 -2.58 9.53
CA LEU A 194 -8.26 -2.12 8.46
C LEU A 194 -8.42 -3.20 7.38
N GLY A 195 -7.35 -3.93 7.07
CA GLY A 195 -7.39 -5.09 6.19
C GLY A 195 -8.38 -6.13 6.69
N TRP A 196 -8.35 -6.45 7.98
CA TRP A 196 -9.33 -7.33 8.60
C TRP A 196 -10.77 -6.83 8.50
N THR A 197 -10.95 -5.53 8.72
CA THR A 197 -12.27 -4.88 8.77
C THR A 197 -12.92 -4.78 7.39
N LEU A 198 -12.12 -4.61 6.33
CA LEU A 198 -12.62 -4.46 4.95
C LEU A 198 -12.90 -5.81 4.25
N ARG A 199 -12.61 -6.94 4.90
CA ARG A 199 -12.92 -8.27 4.35
C ARG A 199 -14.41 -8.41 4.01
N PRO A 200 -14.75 -9.21 3.00
CA PRO A 200 -13.86 -10.06 2.21
C PRO A 200 -13.19 -9.32 1.03
N PHE A 201 -11.94 -9.71 0.73
CA PHE A 201 -11.23 -9.36 -0.52
C PHE A 201 -11.25 -10.50 -1.54
N PHE A 202 -11.21 -11.76 -1.09
CA PHE A 202 -11.25 -12.92 -1.99
C PHE A 202 -12.68 -13.46 -2.19
N GLY A 203 -13.55 -13.30 -1.19
CA GLY A 203 -14.80 -14.06 -1.08
C GLY A 203 -14.53 -15.50 -0.61
N THR A 204 -15.55 -16.22 -0.14
CA THR A 204 -15.47 -17.66 0.17
C THR A 204 -16.29 -18.41 -0.88
N PRO A 205 -15.76 -19.43 -1.58
CA PRO A 205 -16.40 -20.04 -2.76
C PRO A 205 -17.89 -20.38 -2.61
N ASP A 206 -18.29 -20.86 -1.43
CA ASP A 206 -19.65 -21.37 -1.19
C ASP A 206 -20.57 -20.36 -0.48
N SER A 207 -20.12 -19.13 -0.24
CA SER A 207 -20.92 -18.10 0.43
C SER A 207 -21.51 -17.10 -0.57
N PRO A 208 -22.69 -16.50 -0.31
CA PRO A 208 -23.16 -15.38 -1.12
C PRO A 208 -22.19 -14.20 -1.03
N PHE A 209 -22.17 -13.35 -2.05
CA PHE A 209 -21.40 -12.11 -2.04
C PHE A 209 -21.79 -11.24 -0.83
N GLN A 210 -20.78 -10.77 -0.10
CA GLN A 210 -20.95 -9.88 1.04
C GLN A 210 -20.02 -8.68 0.89
N LEU A 211 -20.59 -7.47 1.00
CA LEU A 211 -19.81 -6.24 0.92
C LEU A 211 -18.88 -6.10 2.15
N PHE A 212 -19.32 -6.51 3.33
CA PHE A 212 -18.49 -6.62 4.53
C PHE A 212 -18.89 -7.88 5.27
N ARG A 213 -17.92 -8.60 5.84
CA ARG A 213 -18.19 -9.74 6.73
C ARG A 213 -18.43 -9.23 8.16
N GLU A 214 -19.22 -9.97 8.94
CA GLU A 214 -19.36 -9.69 10.37
C GLU A 214 -18.00 -9.68 11.07
N ARG A 215 -17.85 -8.77 12.05
CA ARG A 215 -16.60 -8.52 12.74
C ARG A 215 -16.36 -9.57 13.82
N GLU A 216 -15.95 -10.77 13.40
CA GLU A 216 -15.50 -11.82 14.31
C GLU A 216 -13.98 -11.97 14.26
N GLY A 217 -13.34 -12.04 15.44
CA GLY A 217 -11.89 -12.23 15.60
C GLY A 217 -11.03 -11.02 15.18
N ASN A 218 -9.72 -11.26 15.00
CA ASN A 218 -8.75 -10.28 14.50
C ASN A 218 -7.80 -10.90 13.47
N PHE A 219 -7.10 -10.06 12.69
CA PHE A 219 -6.17 -10.49 11.64
C PHE A 219 -5.16 -11.54 12.10
N TYR A 220 -4.58 -11.32 13.27
CA TYR A 220 -3.49 -12.13 13.80
C TYR A 220 -3.95 -13.56 14.12
N LEU A 221 -5.13 -13.71 14.73
CA LEU A 221 -5.70 -15.01 15.07
C LEU A 221 -5.93 -15.88 13.84
N SER A 222 -6.39 -15.29 12.74
CA SER A 222 -6.73 -16.07 11.54
C SER A 222 -5.55 -16.41 10.65
N ILE A 223 -4.44 -15.67 10.73
CA ILE A 223 -3.18 -16.14 10.13
C ILE A 223 -2.73 -17.43 10.83
N ILE A 224 -2.73 -17.45 12.16
CA ILE A 224 -2.31 -18.63 12.93
C ILE A 224 -3.20 -19.82 12.61
N GLN A 225 -4.52 -19.63 12.55
CA GLN A 225 -5.46 -20.68 12.16
C GLN A 225 -5.24 -21.18 10.73
N ALA A 226 -4.99 -20.28 9.77
CA ALA A 226 -4.73 -20.66 8.39
C ALA A 226 -3.44 -21.49 8.24
N ILE A 227 -2.39 -21.12 8.99
CA ILE A 227 -1.14 -21.88 9.05
C ILE A 227 -1.38 -23.25 9.70
N GLY A 228 -2.10 -23.28 10.83
CA GLY A 228 -2.44 -24.51 11.55
C GLY A 228 -3.19 -25.50 10.67
N TYR A 229 -4.20 -25.02 9.94
CA TYR A 229 -4.96 -25.85 9.01
C TYR A 229 -4.07 -26.47 7.93
N LEU A 230 -3.17 -25.68 7.33
CA LEU A 230 -2.31 -26.18 6.25
C LEU A 230 -1.26 -27.18 6.76
N LEU A 231 -0.80 -27.02 8.01
CA LEU A 231 0.07 -27.97 8.69
C LEU A 231 -0.67 -29.18 9.29
N GLY A 232 -2.00 -29.24 9.15
CA GLY A 232 -2.82 -30.37 9.61
C GLY A 232 -3.20 -30.34 11.10
N PHE A 233 -2.93 -29.24 11.81
CA PHE A 233 -3.41 -29.03 13.16
C PHE A 233 -4.86 -28.52 13.11
N ARG A 234 -5.79 -29.27 13.71
CA ARG A 234 -7.21 -28.90 13.85
C ARG A 234 -7.41 -27.92 14.99
#